data_AF-A0A535DHC9-F1
#
_entry.id   AF-A0A535DHC9-F1
#
_cell.length_a   1.000
_cell.length_b   1.000
_cell.length_c   1.000
_cell.angle_alpha   90.00
_cell.angle_beta   90.00
_cell.angle_gamma   90.00
#
_symmetry.space_group_name_H-M   'P 1'
#
loop_
_entity.id
_entity.type
_entity.pdbx_description
1 polymer ?
#
loop_
_entity_poly.entity_id
_entity_poly.type
_entity_poly.pdbx_seq_one_letter_code
_entity_poly.pdbx_strand_id
1 'polypeptide(L)'
;MHRSGDLPFITAASSNPKFTEQGYDNVFRMVSRDDAEAPADVSFMKDYLKASKIAIMHDNTTYAKGVADSAKQAATGSGMTVTYFDAITPGQRDYTAALERVATTHPDVLFYTGYYPEFGLLAKEYVSLAPSYKLDGDSATVDPSVIKVAGSALVNPGITFTTLPTTEFIHNAKNDALSKAYTAKYGGTPGDYSSYEYDGMMALAQALKDNGGKTAAKDLNSALHAVNIADSITGAVKFDSKGDRSAPLYLAVHATGNPPQFAPFAVRKNGTWGPSS
;
A
#
# COMPACT_ATOMS: atom_id res chain seq x y z
N MET A 1 -16.68 -1.76 13.28
CA MET A 1 -17.59 -0.80 12.63
C MET A 1 -19.00 -1.08 13.14
N HIS A 2 -19.67 -0.09 13.72
CA HIS A 2 -21.05 -0.26 14.19
C HIS A 2 -22.00 -0.21 12.99
N ARG A 3 -22.81 -1.26 12.84
CA ARG A 3 -23.85 -1.47 11.81
C ARG A 3 -25.05 -0.53 11.94
N SER A 4 -24.87 0.70 12.41
CA SER A 4 -25.99 1.62 12.58
C SER A 4 -26.40 2.19 11.22
N GLY A 5 -27.43 1.61 10.62
CA GLY A 5 -28.11 2.15 9.44
C GLY A 5 -27.82 1.47 8.09
N ASP A 6 -27.04 0.37 8.09
CA ASP A 6 -26.67 -0.42 6.89
C ASP A 6 -26.11 0.42 5.71
N LEU A 7 -25.58 1.62 6.01
CA LEU A 7 -25.09 2.55 4.99
C LEU A 7 -23.90 1.94 4.22
N PRO A 8 -23.81 2.16 2.89
CA PRO A 8 -22.66 1.72 2.13
C PRO A 8 -21.41 2.45 2.61
N PHE A 9 -20.35 1.69 2.86
CA PHE A 9 -19.04 2.20 3.27
C PHE A 9 -17.98 1.74 2.29
N ILE A 10 -17.44 2.68 1.51
CA ILE A 10 -16.40 2.42 0.51
C ILE A 10 -15.08 2.95 1.05
N THR A 11 -14.12 2.07 1.35
CA THR A 11 -12.78 2.47 1.78
C THR A 11 -11.83 2.61 0.59
N ALA A 12 -11.03 3.67 0.61
CA ALA A 12 -10.02 3.94 -0.40
C ALA A 12 -8.63 3.40 -0.03
N ALA A 13 -8.41 2.96 1.22
CA ALA A 13 -7.07 2.59 1.69
C ALA A 13 -7.02 1.46 2.75
N SER A 14 -8.15 1.02 3.31
CA SER A 14 -8.11 -0.06 4.31
C SER A 14 -7.97 -1.43 3.64
N SER A 15 -6.82 -2.07 3.83
CA SER A 15 -6.41 -3.30 3.13
C SER A 15 -6.49 -4.58 3.98
N ASN A 16 -6.74 -4.48 5.29
CA ASN A 16 -6.83 -5.68 6.15
C ASN A 16 -7.98 -6.62 5.72
N PRO A 17 -7.71 -7.90 5.38
CA PRO A 17 -8.73 -8.88 4.96
C PRO A 17 -9.98 -8.93 5.83
N LYS A 18 -9.84 -8.78 7.15
CA LYS A 18 -10.97 -8.85 8.09
C LYS A 18 -12.03 -7.80 7.85
N PHE A 19 -11.72 -6.69 7.18
CA PHE A 19 -12.68 -5.62 6.90
C PHE A 19 -13.86 -6.12 6.03
N THR A 20 -13.62 -6.92 5.00
CA THR A 20 -14.66 -7.51 4.11
C THR A 20 -15.04 -8.94 4.46
N GLU A 21 -14.37 -9.57 5.44
CA GLU A 21 -14.65 -10.96 5.85
C GLU A 21 -15.60 -11.10 7.05
N GLN A 22 -16.14 -10.00 7.53
CA GLN A 22 -17.10 -10.00 8.64
C GLN A 22 -18.54 -10.39 8.22
N GLY A 23 -18.77 -10.68 6.93
CA GLY A 23 -20.10 -11.03 6.40
C GLY A 23 -21.02 -9.84 6.20
N TYR A 24 -20.45 -8.63 6.12
CA TYR A 24 -21.19 -7.41 5.79
C TYR A 24 -21.33 -7.25 4.28
N ASP A 25 -22.53 -6.92 3.82
CA ASP A 25 -22.88 -6.66 2.42
C ASP A 25 -22.86 -5.16 2.06
N ASN A 26 -22.45 -4.32 3.01
CA ASN A 26 -22.45 -2.87 2.89
C ASN A 26 -21.05 -2.26 2.96
N VAL A 27 -20.00 -3.07 2.87
CA VAL A 27 -18.61 -2.62 2.90
C VAL A 27 -17.94 -2.94 1.57
N PHE A 28 -17.19 -1.98 1.04
CA PHE A 28 -16.54 -2.07 -0.27
C PHE A 28 -15.12 -1.49 -0.19
N ARG A 29 -14.22 -1.99 -1.04
CA ARG A 29 -12.81 -1.60 -1.03
C ARG A 29 -12.28 -1.28 -2.42
N MET A 30 -11.56 -0.15 -2.51
CA MET A 30 -10.90 0.30 -3.74
C MET A 30 -9.44 -0.17 -3.88
N VAL A 31 -8.76 -0.53 -2.80
CA VAL A 31 -7.38 -1.05 -2.83
C VAL A 31 -7.34 -2.58 -2.77
N SER A 32 -6.16 -3.15 -2.95
CA SER A 32 -5.93 -4.59 -2.70
C SER A 32 -6.08 -4.94 -1.22
N ARG A 33 -6.21 -6.24 -0.95
CA ARG A 33 -6.12 -6.80 0.40
C ARG A 33 -4.66 -7.12 0.76
N ASP A 34 -4.32 -7.11 2.05
CA ASP A 34 -2.98 -7.48 2.54
C ASP A 34 -2.57 -8.89 2.11
N ASP A 35 -3.52 -9.82 2.01
CA ASP A 35 -3.29 -11.20 1.56
C ASP A 35 -3.07 -11.32 0.03
N ALA A 36 -3.20 -10.22 -0.71
CA ALA A 36 -2.77 -10.08 -2.11
C ALA A 36 -1.50 -9.22 -2.25
N GLU A 37 -1.38 -8.16 -1.45
CA GLU A 37 -0.25 -7.23 -1.42
C GLU A 37 1.03 -7.86 -0.86
N ALA A 38 0.96 -8.47 0.33
CA ALA A 38 2.16 -9.03 0.95
C ALA A 38 2.84 -10.14 0.12
N PRO A 39 2.12 -11.04 -0.59
CA PRO A 39 2.76 -11.92 -1.58
C PRO A 39 3.44 -11.20 -2.74
N ALA A 40 2.90 -10.07 -3.20
CA ALA A 40 3.55 -9.25 -4.21
C ALA A 40 4.86 -8.66 -3.68
N ASP A 41 4.86 -8.11 -2.47
CA ASP A 41 6.04 -7.52 -1.82
C ASP A 41 7.11 -8.57 -1.55
N VAL A 42 6.73 -9.73 -1.01
CA VAL A 42 7.64 -10.87 -0.83
C VAL A 42 8.21 -11.34 -2.16
N SER A 43 7.42 -11.40 -3.23
CA SER A 43 7.92 -11.77 -4.56
C SER A 43 8.90 -10.72 -5.12
N PHE A 44 8.74 -9.44 -4.79
CA PHE A 44 9.70 -8.40 -5.15
C PHE A 44 11.05 -8.66 -4.47
N MET A 45 11.02 -8.82 -3.15
CA MET A 45 12.22 -9.10 -2.36
C MET A 45 12.92 -10.39 -2.83
N LYS A 46 12.16 -11.47 -3.03
CA LYS A 46 12.71 -12.76 -3.46
C LYS A 46 13.24 -12.73 -4.90
N ASP A 47 12.40 -12.32 -5.84
CA ASP A 47 12.67 -12.54 -7.26
C ASP A 47 13.40 -11.37 -7.90
N TYR A 48 13.20 -10.14 -7.42
CA TYR A 48 13.87 -8.94 -7.93
C TYR A 48 15.11 -8.58 -7.11
N LEU A 49 14.99 -8.49 -5.78
CA LEU A 49 16.15 -8.22 -4.91
C LEU A 49 17.03 -9.45 -4.67
N LYS A 50 16.61 -10.64 -5.11
CA LYS A 50 17.32 -11.92 -4.94
C LYS A 50 17.54 -12.30 -3.47
N ALA A 51 16.66 -11.84 -2.59
CA ALA A 51 16.70 -12.18 -1.18
C ALA A 51 16.27 -13.64 -0.95
N SER A 52 16.99 -14.31 -0.06
CA SER A 52 16.66 -15.65 0.45
C SER A 52 16.25 -15.62 1.93
N LYS A 53 16.72 -14.60 2.67
CA LYS A 53 16.45 -14.35 4.08
C LYS A 53 15.79 -13.00 4.27
N ILE A 54 14.66 -12.98 4.95
CA ILE A 54 13.87 -11.78 5.24
C ILE A 54 13.73 -11.59 6.75
N ALA A 55 14.03 -10.39 7.22
CA ALA A 55 13.59 -9.90 8.51
C ALA A 55 12.30 -9.10 8.34
N ILE A 56 11.32 -9.27 9.22
CA ILE A 56 10.05 -8.54 9.17
C ILE A 56 9.90 -7.74 10.47
N MET A 57 9.70 -6.44 10.34
CA MET A 57 9.51 -5.52 11.47
C MET A 57 8.24 -4.72 11.28
N HIS A 58 7.41 -4.59 12.31
CA HIS A 58 6.13 -3.88 12.20
C HIS A 58 5.90 -2.85 13.31
N ASP A 59 5.05 -1.86 13.06
CA ASP A 59 4.75 -0.80 14.04
C ASP A 59 3.69 -1.17 15.10
N ASN A 60 3.22 -2.42 15.09
CA ASN A 60 2.23 -2.99 16.02
C ASN A 60 0.79 -2.47 15.84
N THR A 61 0.53 -1.61 14.85
CA THR A 61 -0.84 -1.27 14.47
C THR A 61 -1.55 -2.48 13.84
N THR A 62 -2.89 -2.46 13.82
CA THR A 62 -3.68 -3.57 13.23
C THR A 62 -3.41 -3.76 11.74
N TYR A 63 -3.18 -2.66 11.01
CA TYR A 63 -2.79 -2.68 9.61
C TYR A 63 -1.40 -3.33 9.46
N ALA A 64 -0.39 -2.75 10.09
CA ALA A 64 0.99 -3.22 9.98
C ALA A 64 1.15 -4.69 10.36
N LYS A 65 0.53 -5.10 11.47
CA LYS A 65 0.56 -6.50 11.90
C LYS A 65 -0.12 -7.42 10.88
N GLY A 66 -1.20 -6.97 10.24
CA GLY A 66 -1.90 -7.73 9.20
C GLY A 66 -1.02 -7.99 7.98
N VAL A 67 -0.33 -6.95 7.50
CA VAL A 67 0.64 -7.05 6.40
C VAL A 67 1.81 -7.95 6.81
N ALA A 68 2.40 -7.73 8.00
CA ALA A 68 3.51 -8.53 8.51
C ALA A 68 3.18 -10.03 8.63
N ASP A 69 2.01 -10.38 9.19
CA ASP A 69 1.55 -11.76 9.31
C ASP A 69 1.37 -12.39 7.92
N SER A 70 0.81 -11.66 6.96
CA SER A 70 0.63 -12.10 5.57
C SER A 70 1.97 -12.27 4.84
N ALA A 71 2.91 -11.35 5.06
CA ALA A 71 4.27 -11.41 4.52
C ALA A 71 5.06 -12.59 5.07
N LYS A 72 4.94 -12.88 6.39
CA LYS A 72 5.56 -14.06 7.00
C LYS A 72 5.06 -15.36 6.36
N GLN A 73 3.75 -15.45 6.12
CA GLN A 73 3.14 -16.61 5.44
C GLN A 73 3.63 -16.72 3.99
N ALA A 74 3.65 -15.63 3.23
CA ALA A 74 4.12 -15.60 1.86
C ALA A 74 5.62 -15.93 1.74
N ALA A 75 6.45 -15.39 2.64
CA ALA A 75 7.89 -15.66 2.69
C ALA A 75 8.15 -17.15 2.93
N THR A 76 7.51 -17.73 3.95
CA THR A 76 7.63 -19.16 4.26
C THR A 76 7.13 -20.02 3.10
N GLY A 77 5.98 -19.68 2.52
CA GLY A 77 5.38 -20.41 1.39
C GLY A 77 6.20 -20.34 0.09
N SER A 78 6.99 -19.29 -0.09
CA SER A 78 7.90 -19.13 -1.24
C SER A 78 9.30 -19.72 -1.02
N GLY A 79 9.56 -20.30 0.15
CA GLY A 79 10.84 -20.91 0.51
C GLY A 79 11.89 -19.94 1.06
N MET A 80 11.53 -18.69 1.34
CA MET A 80 12.43 -17.77 2.05
C MET A 80 12.51 -18.12 3.55
N THR A 81 13.64 -17.80 4.17
CA THR A 81 13.82 -17.93 5.63
C THR A 81 13.45 -16.62 6.32
N VAL A 82 12.49 -16.65 7.24
CA VAL A 82 12.17 -15.50 8.10
C VAL A 82 13.13 -15.49 9.29
N THR A 83 14.08 -14.56 9.32
CA THR A 83 15.16 -14.52 10.33
C THR A 83 14.80 -13.69 11.56
N TYR A 84 13.86 -12.76 11.41
CA TYR A 84 13.37 -11.88 12.47
C TYR A 84 11.89 -11.58 12.24
N PHE A 85 11.13 -11.51 13.33
CA PHE A 85 9.72 -11.11 13.31
C PHE A 85 9.38 -10.48 14.66
N ASP A 86 9.32 -9.16 14.73
CA ASP A 86 8.99 -8.43 15.96
C ASP A 86 8.48 -7.02 15.65
N ALA A 87 7.95 -6.36 16.68
CA ALA A 87 7.45 -5.01 16.60
C ALA A 87 8.48 -3.97 17.06
N ILE A 88 8.39 -2.77 16.48
CA ILE A 88 8.81 -1.54 17.17
C ILE A 88 7.63 -0.94 17.94
N THR A 89 7.91 0.03 18.80
CA THR A 89 6.86 0.84 19.43
C THR A 89 6.81 2.20 18.75
N PRO A 90 5.67 2.61 18.16
CA PRO A 90 5.53 3.92 17.53
C PRO A 90 5.89 5.08 18.47
N GLY A 91 6.40 6.17 17.90
CA GLY A 91 6.77 7.38 18.63
C GLY A 91 8.06 7.28 19.46
N GLN A 92 8.85 6.21 19.31
CA GLN A 92 10.22 6.20 19.86
C GLN A 92 11.09 7.21 19.11
N ARG A 93 12.10 7.72 19.82
CA ARG A 93 13.08 8.69 19.29
C ARG A 93 14.32 8.04 18.71
N ASP A 94 14.43 6.73 18.87
CA ASP A 94 15.60 5.92 18.52
C ASP A 94 15.15 4.48 18.26
N TYR A 95 15.41 3.98 17.04
CA TYR A 95 15.17 2.58 16.64
C TYR A 95 16.48 1.83 16.36
N THR A 96 17.66 2.39 16.67
CA THR A 96 18.97 1.79 16.37
C THR A 96 19.11 0.38 16.96
N ALA A 97 18.72 0.18 18.22
CA ALA A 97 18.76 -1.12 18.87
C ALA A 97 17.84 -2.16 18.19
N ALA A 98 16.76 -1.74 17.54
CA ALA A 98 15.91 -2.65 16.76
C ALA A 98 16.61 -3.06 15.45
N LEU A 99 17.24 -2.11 14.75
CA LEU A 99 18.04 -2.36 13.53
C LEU A 99 19.26 -3.24 13.82
N GLU A 100 19.96 -3.01 14.93
CA GLU A 100 21.10 -3.84 15.36
C GLU A 100 20.65 -5.28 15.67
N ARG A 101 19.53 -5.46 16.37
CA ARG A 101 18.94 -6.80 16.59
C ARG A 101 18.64 -7.50 15.27
N VAL A 102 18.04 -6.80 14.30
CA VAL A 102 17.81 -7.34 12.95
C VAL A 102 19.13 -7.78 12.32
N ALA A 103 20.18 -6.95 12.39
CA ALA A 103 21.50 -7.25 11.82
C ALA A 103 22.10 -8.57 12.35
N THR A 104 21.92 -8.88 13.64
CA THR A 104 22.42 -10.13 14.24
C THR A 104 21.78 -11.40 13.66
N THR A 105 20.63 -11.27 13.00
CA THR A 105 19.94 -12.40 12.35
C THR A 105 20.39 -12.62 10.91
N HIS A 106 21.31 -11.78 10.41
CA HIS A 106 21.88 -11.83 9.06
C HIS A 106 20.83 -11.98 7.93
N PRO A 107 19.82 -11.10 7.84
CA PRO A 107 18.88 -11.10 6.71
C PRO A 107 19.56 -10.56 5.44
N ASP A 108 18.95 -10.84 4.28
CA ASP A 108 19.29 -10.15 3.04
C ASP A 108 18.52 -8.83 2.91
N VAL A 109 17.29 -8.80 3.46
CA VAL A 109 16.39 -7.65 3.47
C VAL A 109 15.60 -7.58 4.78
N LEU A 110 15.43 -6.36 5.30
CA LEU A 110 14.46 -6.00 6.31
C LEU A 110 13.22 -5.42 5.62
N PHE A 111 12.09 -6.11 5.72
CA PHE A 111 10.79 -5.58 5.33
C PHE A 111 10.12 -4.92 6.53
N TYR A 112 9.90 -3.62 6.43
CA TYR A 112 9.18 -2.84 7.41
C TYR A 112 7.73 -2.65 6.96
N THR A 113 6.79 -3.03 7.80
CA THR A 113 5.35 -2.79 7.59
C THR A 113 4.85 -1.80 8.63
N GLY A 114 4.37 -0.64 8.22
CA GLY A 114 3.89 0.36 9.18
C GLY A 114 3.89 1.76 8.60
N TYR A 115 3.48 2.73 9.42
CA TYR A 115 3.28 4.07 8.92
C TYR A 115 4.59 4.85 8.72
N TYR A 116 4.50 5.81 7.80
CA TYR A 116 5.56 6.73 7.41
C TYR A 116 6.34 7.44 8.54
N PRO A 117 5.77 7.82 9.72
CA PRO A 117 6.54 8.59 10.71
C PRO A 117 7.73 7.80 11.26
N GLU A 118 7.49 6.54 11.62
CA GLU A 118 8.50 5.59 12.08
C GLU A 118 9.53 5.29 10.99
N PHE A 119 9.08 5.06 9.74
CA PHE A 119 9.98 4.75 8.63
C PHE A 119 10.96 5.89 8.35
N GLY A 120 10.52 7.15 8.44
CA GLY A 120 11.41 8.30 8.23
C GLY A 120 12.60 8.32 9.18
N LEU A 121 12.41 7.93 10.43
CA LEU A 121 13.50 7.80 11.41
C LEU A 121 14.34 6.54 11.15
N LEU A 122 13.69 5.39 10.93
CA LEU A 122 14.36 4.12 10.60
C LEU A 122 15.29 4.26 9.40
N ALA A 123 14.88 4.96 8.34
CA ALA A 123 15.70 5.20 7.15
C ALA A 123 17.00 5.95 7.48
N LYS A 124 16.95 6.97 8.34
CA LYS A 124 18.14 7.73 8.76
C LYS A 124 19.09 6.87 9.57
N GLU A 125 18.56 6.13 10.52
CA GLU A 125 19.34 5.26 11.40
C GLU A 125 19.93 4.09 10.63
N TYR A 126 19.18 3.50 9.69
CA TYR A 126 19.66 2.50 8.76
C TYR A 126 20.88 2.99 7.96
N VAL A 127 20.81 4.20 7.39
CA VAL A 127 21.97 4.77 6.67
C VAL A 127 23.14 5.04 7.61
N SER A 128 22.89 5.51 8.83
CA SER A 128 23.93 5.77 9.82
C SER A 128 24.63 4.49 10.30
N LEU A 129 23.89 3.39 10.47
CA LEU A 129 24.43 2.10 10.89
C LEU A 129 25.09 1.34 9.74
N ALA A 130 24.71 1.65 8.50
CA ALA A 130 25.22 1.02 7.28
C ALA A 130 25.25 -0.53 7.34
N PRO A 131 24.13 -1.19 7.68
CA PRO A 131 24.09 -2.64 7.75
C PRO A 131 24.25 -3.28 6.36
N SER A 132 24.54 -4.58 6.32
CA SER A 132 24.73 -5.32 5.06
C SER A 132 23.43 -5.67 4.33
N TYR A 133 22.30 -5.67 5.04
CA TYR A 133 20.97 -5.99 4.49
C TYR A 133 20.33 -4.76 3.84
N LYS A 134 19.37 -4.97 2.93
CA LYS A 134 18.54 -3.90 2.35
C LYS A 134 17.35 -3.56 3.25
N LEU A 135 16.80 -2.35 3.16
CA LEU A 135 15.56 -1.94 3.81
C LEU A 135 14.47 -1.75 2.75
N ASP A 136 13.35 -2.46 2.90
CA ASP A 136 12.14 -2.27 2.10
C ASP A 136 10.98 -1.81 2.98
N GLY A 137 10.27 -0.75 2.60
CA GLY A 137 9.05 -0.29 3.26
C GLY A 137 7.79 -0.66 2.48
N ASP A 138 6.68 -0.92 3.18
CA ASP A 138 5.37 -1.19 2.57
C ASP A 138 4.68 0.09 2.06
N SER A 139 3.48 -0.06 1.49
CA SER A 139 2.75 1.02 0.83
C SER A 139 2.48 2.24 1.73
N ALA A 140 2.33 2.03 3.04
CA ALA A 140 2.10 3.09 4.03
C ALA A 140 3.34 3.95 4.33
N THR A 141 4.51 3.60 3.77
CA THR A 141 5.76 4.36 3.90
C THR A 141 6.09 5.21 2.67
N VAL A 142 5.32 5.09 1.59
CA VAL A 142 5.42 5.96 0.42
C VAL A 142 4.57 7.21 0.67
N ASP A 143 5.11 8.15 1.45
CA ASP A 143 4.44 9.42 1.82
C ASP A 143 5.44 10.60 1.76
N PRO A 144 5.02 11.79 1.26
CA PRO A 144 5.89 12.97 1.18
C PRO A 144 6.52 13.42 2.51
N SER A 145 5.93 13.09 3.65
CA SER A 145 6.49 13.37 4.97
C SER A 145 7.67 12.47 5.33
N VAL A 146 7.78 11.26 4.78
CA VAL A 146 9.01 10.45 4.88
C VAL A 146 10.18 11.23 4.28
N ILE A 147 9.99 11.84 3.11
CA ILE A 147 11.00 12.69 2.47
C ILE A 147 11.42 13.84 3.38
N LYS A 148 10.46 14.49 4.05
CA LYS A 148 10.76 15.59 4.99
C LYS A 148 11.56 15.12 6.20
N VAL A 149 11.27 13.94 6.74
CA VAL A 149 11.93 13.41 7.94
C VAL A 149 13.30 12.82 7.60
N ALA A 150 13.37 11.94 6.60
CA ALA A 150 14.57 11.18 6.26
C ALA A 150 15.55 11.94 5.36
N GLY A 151 15.05 12.88 4.54
CA GLY A 151 15.87 13.67 3.63
C GLY A 151 16.74 12.80 2.73
N SER A 152 18.01 13.16 2.58
CA SER A 152 18.98 12.45 1.73
C SER A 152 19.25 11.01 2.15
N ALA A 153 18.81 10.55 3.32
CA ALA A 153 18.93 9.13 3.67
C ALA A 153 18.16 8.23 2.68
N LEU A 154 17.01 8.71 2.16
CA LEU A 154 16.16 7.90 1.27
C LEU A 154 16.79 7.59 -0.09
N VAL A 155 17.76 8.39 -0.54
CA VAL A 155 18.44 8.12 -1.83
C VAL A 155 19.49 7.01 -1.71
N ASN A 156 19.65 6.41 -0.52
CA ASN A 156 20.50 5.26 -0.33
C ASN A 156 19.99 4.08 -1.20
N PRO A 157 20.83 3.46 -2.04
CA PRO A 157 20.41 2.40 -2.96
C PRO A 157 19.99 1.09 -2.27
N GLY A 158 20.23 0.98 -0.96
CA GLY A 158 19.74 -0.10 -0.11
C GLY A 158 18.33 0.14 0.42
N ILE A 159 17.70 1.30 0.17
CA ILE A 159 16.33 1.59 0.57
C ILE A 159 15.40 1.49 -0.64
N THR A 160 14.39 0.63 -0.55
CA THR A 160 13.32 0.49 -1.53
C THR A 160 11.97 0.52 -0.84
N PHE A 161 10.90 0.58 -1.64
CA PHE A 161 9.53 0.54 -1.16
C PHE A 161 8.70 -0.27 -2.13
N THR A 162 7.75 -1.03 -1.60
CA THR A 162 6.73 -1.74 -2.36
C THR A 162 5.37 -1.08 -2.11
N THR A 163 4.61 -0.86 -3.17
CA THR A 163 3.32 -0.17 -3.07
C THR A 163 2.40 -0.52 -4.25
N LEU A 164 1.16 -0.07 -4.20
CA LEU A 164 0.31 0.04 -5.38
C LEU A 164 0.56 1.39 -6.09
N PRO A 165 0.15 1.55 -7.36
CA PRO A 165 0.17 2.86 -8.01
C PRO A 165 -0.72 3.85 -7.26
N THR A 166 -0.10 4.79 -6.54
CA THR A 166 -0.76 5.95 -5.92
C THR A 166 -1.10 7.00 -6.97
N THR A 167 -1.84 8.03 -6.60
CA THR A 167 -2.26 9.12 -7.50
C THR A 167 -1.10 9.69 -8.31
N GLU A 168 0.09 9.84 -7.72
CA GLU A 168 1.28 10.37 -8.42
C GLU A 168 1.85 9.41 -9.48
N PHE A 169 1.67 8.10 -9.32
CA PHE A 169 2.19 7.08 -10.24
C PHE A 169 1.18 6.61 -11.30
N ILE A 170 -0.05 7.14 -11.28
CA ILE A 170 -1.07 6.82 -12.27
C ILE A 170 -0.99 7.84 -13.43
N HIS A 171 -0.47 7.40 -14.58
CA HIS A 171 -0.36 8.24 -15.77
C HIS A 171 -1.44 7.89 -16.79
N ASN A 172 -2.61 8.51 -16.66
CA ASN A 172 -3.69 8.44 -17.64
C ASN A 172 -4.49 9.74 -17.67
N ALA A 173 -5.21 9.97 -18.77
CA ALA A 173 -5.94 11.22 -19.00
C ALA A 173 -6.96 11.56 -17.91
N LYS A 174 -7.56 10.56 -17.24
CA LYS A 174 -8.53 10.79 -16.17
C LYS A 174 -7.84 11.24 -14.88
N ASN A 175 -6.70 10.64 -14.56
CA ASN A 175 -5.89 11.07 -13.43
C ASN A 175 -5.29 12.47 -13.65
N ASP A 176 -4.85 12.76 -14.87
CA ASP A 176 -4.32 14.08 -15.25
C ASP A 176 -5.41 15.15 -15.10
N ALA A 177 -6.64 14.84 -15.54
CA ALA A 177 -7.79 15.72 -15.38
C ALA A 177 -8.16 15.93 -13.90
N LEU A 178 -8.18 14.87 -13.10
CA LEU A 178 -8.40 14.95 -11.65
C LEU A 178 -7.34 15.83 -10.98
N SER A 179 -6.07 15.55 -11.24
CA SER A 179 -4.93 16.25 -10.65
C SER A 179 -4.95 17.74 -11.01
N LYS A 180 -5.17 18.07 -12.29
CA LYS A 180 -5.31 19.45 -12.75
C LYS A 180 -6.48 20.18 -12.08
N ALA A 181 -7.65 19.54 -12.01
CA ALA A 181 -8.82 20.14 -11.38
C ALA A 181 -8.62 20.35 -9.86
N TYR A 182 -8.01 19.38 -9.19
CA TYR A 182 -7.68 19.45 -7.77
C TYR A 182 -6.71 20.61 -7.50
N THR A 183 -5.61 20.69 -8.24
CA THR A 183 -4.63 21.78 -8.09
C THR A 183 -5.22 23.15 -8.39
N ALA A 184 -6.03 23.29 -9.44
CA ALA A 184 -6.69 24.55 -9.75
C ALA A 184 -7.64 25.02 -8.63
N LYS A 185 -8.30 24.08 -7.94
CA LYS A 185 -9.28 24.39 -6.88
C LYS A 185 -8.65 24.58 -5.50
N TYR A 186 -7.64 23.79 -5.17
CA TYR A 186 -7.10 23.68 -3.80
C TYR A 186 -5.65 24.18 -3.67
N GLY A 187 -4.96 24.48 -4.77
CA GLY A 187 -3.59 25.00 -4.75
C GLY A 187 -2.50 23.98 -4.38
N GLY A 188 -2.84 22.69 -4.30
CA GLY A 188 -1.91 21.59 -4.01
C GLY A 188 -2.12 20.39 -4.93
N THR A 189 -1.24 19.39 -4.84
CA THR A 189 -1.43 18.10 -5.51
C THR A 189 -2.46 17.27 -4.75
N PRO A 190 -3.18 16.34 -5.42
CA PRO A 190 -3.98 15.34 -4.73
C PRO A 190 -3.10 14.50 -3.78
N GLY A 191 -3.74 13.89 -2.78
CA GLY A 191 -3.06 12.91 -1.91
C GLY A 191 -2.90 11.55 -2.60
N ASP A 192 -2.12 10.67 -1.97
CA ASP A 192 -1.68 9.41 -2.55
C ASP A 192 -2.81 8.46 -2.94
N TYR A 193 -3.94 8.53 -2.23
CA TYR A 193 -5.13 7.70 -2.50
C TYR A 193 -6.30 8.45 -3.16
N SER A 194 -6.14 9.73 -3.52
CA SER A 194 -7.23 10.54 -4.09
C SER A 194 -7.84 9.95 -5.37
N SER A 195 -7.06 9.27 -6.21
CA SER A 195 -7.60 8.55 -7.37
C SER A 195 -8.53 7.40 -6.99
N TYR A 196 -8.23 6.68 -5.90
CA TYR A 196 -9.07 5.59 -5.37
C TYR A 196 -10.35 6.14 -4.74
N GLU A 197 -10.26 7.26 -4.02
CA GLU A 197 -11.44 7.97 -3.48
C GLU A 197 -12.36 8.47 -4.59
N TYR A 198 -11.78 9.05 -5.66
CA TYR A 198 -12.52 9.50 -6.82
C TYR A 198 -13.26 8.35 -7.49
N ASP A 199 -12.57 7.24 -7.77
CA ASP A 199 -13.19 6.06 -8.37
C ASP A 199 -14.25 5.43 -7.46
N GLY A 200 -14.06 5.44 -6.14
CA GLY A 200 -15.07 5.00 -5.17
C GLY A 200 -16.34 5.86 -5.22
N MET A 201 -16.19 7.18 -5.36
CA MET A 201 -17.33 8.08 -5.56
C MET A 201 -18.01 7.83 -6.91
N MET A 202 -17.25 7.57 -7.97
CA MET A 202 -17.80 7.23 -9.29
C MET A 202 -18.56 5.90 -9.26
N ALA A 203 -18.11 4.92 -8.48
CA ALA A 203 -18.82 3.67 -8.26
C ALA A 203 -20.18 3.90 -7.57
N LEU A 204 -20.20 4.73 -6.52
CA LEU A 204 -21.45 5.10 -5.84
C LEU A 204 -22.41 5.86 -6.78
N ALA A 205 -21.90 6.80 -7.57
CA ALA A 205 -22.71 7.55 -8.53
C ALA A 205 -23.28 6.64 -9.63
N GLN A 206 -22.49 5.68 -10.13
CA GLN A 206 -22.94 4.69 -11.11
C GLN A 206 -24.01 3.77 -10.51
N ALA A 207 -23.83 3.28 -9.28
CA ALA A 207 -24.81 2.46 -8.56
C ALA A 207 -26.15 3.20 -8.40
N LEU A 208 -26.11 4.47 -7.99
CA LEU A 208 -27.31 5.31 -7.85
C LEU A 208 -28.01 5.54 -9.20
N LYS A 209 -27.24 5.75 -10.28
CA LYS A 209 -27.80 5.89 -11.62
C LYS A 209 -28.50 4.62 -12.09
N ASP A 210 -27.85 3.47 -11.93
CA ASP A 210 -28.33 2.18 -12.43
C ASP A 210 -29.54 1.66 -11.65
N ASN A 211 -29.67 2.00 -10.37
CA ASN A 211 -30.80 1.61 -9.54
C ASN A 211 -32.04 2.54 -9.68
N GLY A 212 -31.95 3.57 -10.54
CA GLY A 212 -33.02 4.53 -10.78
C GLY A 212 -33.13 5.64 -9.73
N GLY A 213 -32.03 5.98 -9.05
CA GLY A 213 -31.98 7.07 -8.06
C GLY A 213 -32.48 6.69 -6.67
N LYS A 214 -32.57 5.39 -6.37
CA LYS A 214 -32.98 4.91 -5.04
C LYS A 214 -31.84 5.07 -4.03
N THR A 215 -32.13 5.78 -2.95
CA THR A 215 -31.14 6.15 -1.93
C THR A 215 -31.26 5.33 -0.64
N ALA A 216 -32.22 4.40 -0.55
CA ALA A 216 -32.29 3.51 0.60
C ALA A 216 -31.02 2.64 0.66
N ALA A 217 -30.46 2.48 1.86
CA ALA A 217 -29.16 1.84 2.04
C ALA A 217 -29.08 0.44 1.40
N LYS A 218 -30.13 -0.38 1.59
CA LYS A 218 -30.24 -1.71 0.98
C LYS A 218 -30.22 -1.68 -0.57
N ASP A 219 -30.90 -0.72 -1.18
CA ASP A 219 -30.92 -0.55 -2.64
C ASP A 219 -29.54 -0.12 -3.15
N LEU A 220 -28.84 0.74 -2.41
CA LEU A 220 -27.48 1.16 -2.74
C LEU A 220 -26.46 0.03 -2.58
N ASN A 221 -26.50 -0.75 -1.49
CA ASN A 221 -25.61 -1.89 -1.29
C ASN A 221 -25.77 -2.92 -2.41
N SER A 222 -27.02 -3.25 -2.76
CA SER A 222 -27.32 -4.17 -3.86
C SER A 222 -26.81 -3.64 -5.20
N ALA A 223 -26.99 -2.33 -5.46
CA ALA A 223 -26.54 -1.70 -6.69
C ALA A 223 -25.01 -1.59 -6.78
N LEU A 224 -24.32 -1.34 -5.68
CA LEU A 224 -22.85 -1.30 -5.62
C LEU A 224 -22.24 -2.64 -5.98
N HIS A 225 -22.78 -3.77 -5.51
CA HIS A 225 -22.33 -5.10 -5.93
C HIS A 225 -22.56 -5.40 -7.42
N ALA A 226 -23.43 -4.65 -8.09
CA ALA A 226 -23.68 -4.76 -9.53
C ALA A 226 -22.81 -3.80 -10.38
N VAL A 227 -22.05 -2.88 -9.75
CA VAL A 227 -21.21 -1.92 -10.47
C VAL A 227 -20.16 -2.64 -11.31
N ASN A 228 -20.01 -2.17 -12.54
CA ASN A 228 -18.99 -2.62 -13.47
C ASN A 228 -18.52 -1.46 -14.34
N ILE A 229 -17.49 -0.75 -13.88
CA ILE A 229 -16.86 0.36 -14.62
C ILE A 229 -15.56 -0.18 -15.21
N ALA A 230 -15.54 -0.43 -16.53
CA ALA A 230 -14.38 -1.03 -17.19
C ALA A 230 -13.16 -0.09 -17.24
N ASP A 231 -13.41 1.22 -17.30
CA ASP A 231 -12.39 2.24 -17.48
C ASP A 231 -12.57 3.33 -16.39
N SER A 232 -11.79 3.21 -15.32
CA SER A 232 -11.68 4.18 -14.21
C SER A 232 -10.21 4.58 -14.02
N ILE A 233 -9.92 5.54 -13.13
CA ILE A 233 -8.55 6.06 -12.96
C ILE A 233 -7.59 4.95 -12.54
N THR A 234 -8.01 4.12 -11.59
CA THR A 234 -7.21 3.07 -10.93
C THR A 234 -7.42 1.70 -11.60
N GLY A 235 -7.87 1.67 -12.85
CA GLY A 235 -8.27 0.44 -13.57
C GLY A 235 -9.74 0.09 -13.35
N ALA A 236 -10.16 -1.09 -13.81
CA ALA A 236 -11.57 -1.50 -13.74
C ALA A 236 -12.07 -1.55 -12.28
N VAL A 237 -13.32 -1.10 -12.07
CA VAL A 237 -14.00 -1.13 -10.77
C VAL A 237 -15.18 -2.08 -10.87
N LYS A 238 -15.02 -3.23 -10.20
CA LYS A 238 -16.04 -4.24 -9.98
C LYS A 238 -15.76 -4.91 -8.64
N PHE A 239 -16.79 -5.06 -7.82
CA PHE A 239 -16.69 -5.71 -6.53
C PHE A 239 -17.09 -7.18 -6.62
N ASP A 240 -16.43 -8.03 -5.85
CA ASP A 240 -16.86 -9.39 -5.61
C ASP A 240 -18.01 -9.44 -4.58
N SER A 241 -18.40 -10.65 -4.18
CA SER A 241 -19.48 -10.84 -3.19
C SER A 241 -19.11 -10.38 -1.78
N LYS A 242 -17.82 -10.15 -1.49
CA LYS A 242 -17.34 -9.64 -0.20
C LYS A 242 -17.18 -8.11 -0.22
N GLY A 243 -17.28 -7.48 -1.41
CA GLY A 243 -17.05 -6.04 -1.58
C GLY A 243 -15.61 -5.68 -1.94
N ASP A 244 -14.75 -6.66 -2.25
CA ASP A 244 -13.37 -6.43 -2.67
C ASP A 244 -13.28 -6.27 -4.19
N ARG A 245 -12.39 -5.39 -4.68
CA ARG A 245 -12.07 -5.32 -6.11
C ARG A 245 -10.75 -6.02 -6.42
N SER A 246 -10.64 -6.58 -7.62
CA SER A 246 -9.38 -7.10 -8.13
C SER A 246 -8.51 -5.96 -8.68
N ALA A 247 -7.36 -5.69 -8.06
CA ALA A 247 -6.35 -4.77 -8.58
C ALA A 247 -4.97 -5.49 -8.62
N PRO A 248 -4.42 -5.81 -9.81
CA PRO A 248 -3.24 -6.66 -9.92
C PRO A 248 -1.91 -5.89 -10.06
N LEU A 249 -1.93 -4.55 -9.96
CA LEU A 249 -0.74 -3.74 -10.24
C LEU A 249 -0.06 -3.32 -8.93
N TYR A 250 1.21 -3.69 -8.82
CA TYR A 250 2.10 -3.29 -7.72
C TYR A 250 3.37 -2.69 -8.33
N LEU A 251 3.98 -1.76 -7.61
CA LEU A 251 5.18 -1.02 -7.96
C LEU A 251 6.25 -1.25 -6.90
N ALA A 252 7.50 -1.21 -7.34
CA ALA A 252 8.63 -0.96 -6.47
C ALA A 252 9.17 0.43 -6.80
N VAL A 253 9.30 1.27 -5.78
CA VAL A 253 9.78 2.64 -5.90
C VAL A 253 11.04 2.85 -5.08
N HIS A 254 11.83 3.84 -5.46
CA HIS A 254 12.98 4.33 -4.71
C HIS A 254 12.93 5.85 -4.64
N ALA A 255 13.64 6.46 -3.69
CA ALA A 255 13.82 7.91 -3.73
C ALA A 255 15.05 8.27 -4.57
N THR A 256 14.92 9.30 -5.40
CA THR A 256 16.00 9.81 -6.26
C THR A 256 16.09 11.34 -6.21
N GLY A 257 17.23 11.89 -6.61
CA GLY A 257 17.42 13.33 -6.73
C GLY A 257 17.72 14.07 -5.42
N ASN A 258 17.83 15.39 -5.51
CA ASN A 258 18.01 16.29 -4.38
C ASN A 258 17.23 17.60 -4.64
N PRO A 259 16.07 17.83 -3.99
CA PRO A 259 15.48 17.03 -2.91
C PRO A 259 15.01 15.64 -3.38
N PRO A 260 14.93 14.64 -2.48
CA PRO A 260 14.46 13.30 -2.84
C PRO A 260 13.02 13.30 -3.36
N GLN A 261 12.74 12.46 -4.35
CA GLN A 261 11.42 12.18 -4.89
C GLN A 261 11.26 10.69 -5.17
N PHE A 262 10.08 10.13 -4.91
CA PHE A 262 9.81 8.73 -5.24
C PHE A 262 9.69 8.55 -6.76
N ALA A 263 10.30 7.50 -7.27
CA ALA A 263 10.20 7.09 -8.66
C ALA A 263 10.03 5.57 -8.76
N PRO A 264 9.10 5.06 -9.59
CA PRO A 264 8.98 3.63 -9.83
C PRO A 264 10.15 3.14 -10.66
N PHE A 265 10.80 2.05 -10.23
CA PHE A 265 11.86 1.38 -10.99
C PHE A 265 11.50 -0.07 -11.36
N ALA A 266 10.50 -0.66 -10.70
CA ALA A 266 9.96 -1.96 -11.09
C ALA A 266 8.43 -1.98 -10.98
N VAL A 267 7.81 -2.85 -11.78
CA VAL A 267 6.36 -3.05 -11.81
C VAL A 267 6.05 -4.54 -11.85
N ARG A 268 5.05 -4.95 -11.08
CA ARG A 268 4.52 -6.32 -11.10
C ARG A 268 3.37 -6.40 -12.10
N LYS A 269 3.59 -7.14 -13.18
CA LYS A 269 2.55 -7.44 -14.19
C LYS A 269 2.47 -8.95 -14.37
N ASN A 270 1.24 -9.48 -14.41
CA ASN A 270 0.98 -10.91 -14.61
C ASN A 270 1.78 -11.83 -13.65
N GLY A 271 1.95 -11.38 -12.40
CA GLY A 271 2.65 -12.14 -11.36
C GLY A 271 4.16 -11.98 -11.31
N THR A 272 4.77 -11.28 -12.27
CA THR A 272 6.23 -11.13 -12.39
C THR A 272 6.67 -9.68 -12.28
N TRP A 273 7.80 -9.46 -11.61
CA TRP A 273 8.47 -8.16 -11.52
C TRP A 273 9.38 -7.93 -12.71
N GLY A 274 9.26 -6.76 -13.34
CA GLY A 274 10.18 -6.27 -14.36
C GLY A 274 10.42 -4.77 -14.22
N PRO A 275 11.37 -4.20 -14.99
CA PRO A 275 11.60 -2.75 -15.01
C PRO A 275 10.32 -1.96 -15.33
N SER A 276 10.16 -0.80 -14.72
CA SER A 276 9.03 0.10 -14.97
C SER A 276 9.14 0.86 -16.31
N SER A 277 10.36 0.95 -16.88
CA SER A 277 10.71 1.60 -18.15
C SER A 277 11.21 0.62 -19.21
#